data_AF-A0A950J3T7-F1
#
_entry.id   AF-A0A950J3T7-F1
#
_cell.length_a   1.000
_cell.length_b   1.000
_cell.length_c   1.000
_cell.angle_alpha   90.00
_cell.angle_beta   90.00
_cell.angle_gamma   90.00
#
_symmetry.space_group_name_H-M   'P 1'
#
loop_
_entity.id
_entity.type
_entity.pdbx_description
1 polymer ?
#
loop_
_entity_poly.entity_id
_entity_poly.type
_entity_poly.pdbx_seq_one_letter_code
_entity_poly.pdbx_strand_id
1 'polypeptide(L)'
;AAYPEKHLEAESYEADLQHLAVKVRAGAKFLITQLFFDNEYYFTFVKRARAMGVTVPILPGIMPITSFEQIARLTAMCGASIPPKLYAELHARADQPDAVKELGVSYATLQCQDLLARGAPGIHFYTLNKSPATRAVVSALLAHSAWQPMPQTKFHAL
;
A
#
# COMPACT_ATOMS: atom_id res chain seq x y z
N ALA A 1 -4.13 2.29 -12.36
CA ALA A 1 -4.16 2.83 -10.98
C ALA A 1 -5.53 2.60 -10.34
N ALA A 2 -5.52 2.37 -9.03
CA ALA A 2 -6.66 2.18 -8.13
C ALA A 2 -6.51 3.14 -6.93
N TYR A 3 -7.59 3.67 -6.36
CA TYR A 3 -7.51 4.68 -5.29
C TYR A 3 -8.29 4.20 -4.06
N PRO A 4 -7.63 3.68 -3.01
CA PRO A 4 -8.31 3.16 -1.82
C PRO A 4 -9.19 4.21 -1.13
N GLU A 5 -8.78 5.48 -1.20
CA GLU A 5 -9.43 6.63 -0.57
C GLU A 5 -10.20 7.52 -1.58
N LYS A 6 -10.56 6.98 -2.75
CA LYS A 6 -11.18 7.69 -3.90
C LYS A 6 -10.23 8.66 -4.60
N HIS A 7 -10.27 8.71 -5.93
CA HIS A 7 -9.63 9.80 -6.66
C HIS A 7 -10.18 11.17 -6.24
N LEU A 8 -9.32 12.18 -6.06
CA LEU A 8 -9.73 13.53 -5.63
C LEU A 8 -10.83 14.11 -6.53
N GLU A 9 -10.69 13.94 -7.84
CA GLU A 9 -11.62 14.47 -8.85
C GLU A 9 -12.87 13.59 -9.07
N ALA A 10 -12.96 12.41 -8.45
CA ALA A 10 -14.14 11.57 -8.61
C ALA A 10 -15.32 12.10 -7.78
N GLU A 11 -16.51 12.10 -8.37
CA GLU A 11 -17.74 12.59 -7.74
C GLU A 11 -18.14 11.78 -6.49
N SER A 12 -17.84 10.48 -6.48
CA SER A 12 -18.09 9.57 -5.36
C SER A 12 -17.16 8.36 -5.39
N TYR A 13 -17.08 7.62 -4.28
CA TYR A 13 -16.39 6.34 -4.22
C TYR A 13 -16.94 5.34 -5.25
N GLU A 14 -18.25 5.34 -5.46
CA GLU A 14 -18.91 4.44 -6.39
C GLU A 14 -18.52 4.78 -7.83
N ALA A 15 -18.55 6.06 -8.21
CA ALA A 15 -18.14 6.51 -9.54
C ALA A 15 -16.67 6.13 -9.84
N ASP A 16 -15.77 6.30 -8.86
CA ASP A 16 -14.36 5.91 -9.03
C ASP A 16 -14.18 4.39 -9.24
N LEU A 17 -14.95 3.58 -8.50
CA LEU A 17 -14.95 2.13 -8.68
C LEU A 17 -15.60 1.69 -10.00
N GLN A 18 -16.60 2.41 -10.50
CA GLN A 18 -17.18 2.14 -11.83
C GLN A 18 -16.13 2.35 -12.93
N HIS A 19 -15.37 3.45 -12.86
CA HIS A 19 -14.23 3.67 -13.75
C HIS A 19 -13.15 2.60 -13.60
N LEU A 20 -12.89 2.12 -12.38
CA LEU A 20 -12.02 0.97 -12.15
C LEU A 20 -12.48 -0.28 -12.91
N ALA A 21 -13.77 -0.62 -12.81
CA ALA A 21 -14.35 -1.75 -13.50
C ALA A 21 -14.27 -1.61 -15.02
N VAL A 22 -14.46 -0.40 -15.57
CA VAL A 22 -14.26 -0.11 -17.00
C VAL A 22 -12.83 -0.43 -17.43
N LYS A 23 -11.82 0.01 -16.68
CA LYS A 23 -10.40 -0.28 -16.98
C LYS A 23 -10.12 -1.77 -17.02
N VAL A 24 -10.73 -2.54 -16.13
CA VAL A 24 -10.56 -4.00 -16.09
C VAL A 24 -11.28 -4.69 -17.25
N ARG A 25 -12.51 -4.27 -17.58
CA ARG A 25 -13.22 -4.75 -18.78
C ARG A 25 -12.48 -4.45 -20.08
N ALA A 26 -11.76 -3.33 -20.13
CA ALA A 26 -10.89 -2.97 -21.25
C ALA A 26 -9.60 -3.81 -21.34
N GLY A 27 -9.36 -4.73 -20.40
CA GLY A 27 -8.28 -5.72 -20.49
C GLY A 27 -7.13 -5.56 -19.50
N ALA A 28 -7.22 -4.63 -18.54
CA ALA A 28 -6.21 -4.51 -17.48
C ALA A 28 -6.05 -5.84 -16.72
N LYS A 29 -4.81 -6.32 -16.54
CA LYS A 29 -4.52 -7.64 -15.95
C LYS A 29 -4.23 -7.64 -14.46
N PHE A 30 -3.91 -6.48 -13.91
CA PHE A 30 -3.74 -6.23 -12.49
C PHE A 30 -3.91 -4.73 -12.24
N LEU A 31 -4.06 -4.38 -10.96
CA LEU A 31 -4.18 -3.01 -10.51
C LEU A 31 -3.11 -2.76 -9.45
N ILE A 32 -2.57 -1.54 -9.43
CA ILE A 32 -1.73 -1.03 -8.34
C ILE A 32 -2.50 0.11 -7.70
N THR A 33 -2.62 0.08 -6.38
CA THR A 33 -3.27 1.16 -5.63
C THR A 33 -2.34 2.36 -5.48
N GLN A 34 -2.93 3.55 -5.37
CA GLN A 34 -2.29 4.70 -4.76
C GLN A 34 -1.86 4.35 -3.33
N LEU A 35 -0.86 5.08 -2.82
CA LEU A 35 -0.40 4.97 -1.44
C LEU A 35 -1.54 5.20 -0.43
N PHE A 36 -1.44 4.52 0.70
CA PHE A 36 -2.33 4.63 1.85
C PHE A 36 -1.52 4.28 3.10
N PHE A 37 -1.95 4.78 4.26
CA PHE A 37 -1.28 4.50 5.53
C PHE A 37 -2.11 3.64 6.48
N ASP A 38 -3.38 3.40 6.18
CA ASP A 38 -4.25 2.48 6.93
C ASP A 38 -4.67 1.31 6.04
N ASN A 39 -4.35 0.09 6.47
CA ASN A 39 -4.65 -1.13 5.72
C ASN A 39 -6.16 -1.36 5.55
N GLU A 40 -7.00 -0.81 6.42
CA GLU A 40 -8.46 -0.93 6.27
C GLU A 40 -8.98 -0.23 5.01
N TYR A 41 -8.33 0.84 4.54
CA TYR A 41 -8.67 1.44 3.25
C TYR A 41 -8.44 0.47 2.09
N TYR A 42 -7.31 -0.24 2.11
CA TYR A 42 -7.01 -1.25 1.08
C TYR A 42 -8.03 -2.38 1.10
N PHE A 43 -8.31 -2.98 2.26
CA PHE A 43 -9.22 -4.13 2.33
C PHE A 43 -10.69 -3.75 2.06
N THR A 44 -11.13 -2.58 2.53
CA THR A 44 -12.45 -2.04 2.19
C THR A 44 -12.57 -1.79 0.69
N PHE A 45 -11.53 -1.19 0.08
CA PHE A 45 -11.48 -0.98 -1.36
C PHE A 45 -11.53 -2.29 -2.15
N VAL A 46 -10.72 -3.28 -1.77
CA VAL A 46 -10.71 -4.60 -2.42
C VAL A 46 -12.09 -5.24 -2.32
N LYS A 47 -12.73 -5.24 -1.14
CA LYS A 47 -14.08 -5.78 -0.94
C LYS A 47 -15.10 -5.13 -1.88
N ARG A 48 -15.10 -3.79 -1.98
CA ARG A 48 -16.00 -3.06 -2.88
C ARG A 48 -15.70 -3.36 -4.35
N ALA A 49 -14.44 -3.38 -4.76
CA ALA A 49 -14.03 -3.73 -6.11
C ALA A 49 -14.48 -5.15 -6.49
N ARG A 50 -14.35 -6.12 -5.57
CA ARG A 50 -14.84 -7.50 -5.79
C ARG A 50 -16.36 -7.55 -5.97
N ALA A 51 -17.12 -6.78 -5.19
CA ALA A 51 -18.58 -6.70 -5.34
C ALA A 51 -19.01 -6.16 -6.72
N MET A 52 -18.12 -5.44 -7.42
CA MET A 52 -18.35 -4.92 -8.79
C MET A 52 -17.78 -5.82 -9.90
N GLY A 53 -17.36 -7.04 -9.58
CA GLY A 53 -16.85 -8.01 -10.54
C GLY A 53 -15.39 -7.78 -10.96
N VAL A 54 -14.63 -6.95 -10.25
CA VAL A 54 -13.18 -6.84 -10.46
C VAL A 54 -12.52 -8.12 -9.92
N THR A 55 -11.98 -8.97 -10.80
CA THR A 55 -11.36 -10.25 -10.42
C THR A 55 -9.83 -10.25 -10.51
N VAL A 56 -9.24 -9.26 -11.19
CA VAL A 56 -7.79 -9.16 -11.34
C VAL A 56 -7.08 -8.87 -10.01
N PRO A 57 -5.80 -9.25 -9.84
CA PRO A 57 -5.01 -8.92 -8.67
C PRO A 57 -4.93 -7.41 -8.43
N ILE A 58 -5.04 -7.01 -7.15
CA ILE A 58 -4.93 -5.60 -6.72
C ILE A 58 -3.74 -5.53 -5.76
N LEU A 59 -2.62 -5.00 -6.23
CA LEU A 59 -1.41 -4.85 -5.44
C LEU A 59 -1.48 -3.55 -4.62
N PRO A 60 -1.31 -3.60 -3.29
CA PRO A 60 -1.14 -2.41 -2.47
C PRO A 60 0.15 -1.67 -2.84
N GLY A 61 0.02 -0.38 -3.12
CA GLY A 61 1.15 0.54 -3.30
C GLY A 61 1.59 1.12 -1.96
N ILE A 62 2.82 0.82 -1.53
CA ILE A 62 3.38 1.25 -0.24
C ILE A 62 4.57 2.17 -0.45
N MET A 63 4.66 3.23 0.36
CA MET A 63 5.77 4.16 0.36
C MET A 63 6.34 4.30 1.78
N PRO A 64 7.58 3.82 2.04
CA PRO A 64 8.26 4.10 3.29
C PRO A 64 8.49 5.61 3.45
N ILE A 65 8.10 6.16 4.60
CA ILE A 65 8.26 7.59 4.87
C ILE A 65 9.73 7.85 5.23
N THR A 66 10.37 8.79 4.53
CA THR A 66 11.76 9.20 4.81
C THR A 66 11.91 10.67 5.19
N SER A 67 10.83 11.45 5.11
CA SER A 67 10.80 12.88 5.45
C SER A 67 9.35 13.28 5.72
N PHE A 68 9.13 14.06 6.78
CA PHE A 68 7.81 14.58 7.15
C PHE A 68 7.26 15.56 6.10
N GLU A 69 8.08 16.51 5.64
CA GLU A 69 7.68 17.49 4.62
C GLU A 69 7.30 16.83 3.30
N GLN A 70 8.11 15.84 2.86
CA GLN A 70 7.85 15.12 1.63
C GLN A 70 6.52 14.39 1.70
N ILE A 71 6.25 13.69 2.82
CA ILE A 71 5.00 12.94 2.92
C ILE A 71 3.79 13.87 2.99
N ALA A 72 3.86 14.96 3.76
CA ALA A 72 2.77 15.93 3.89
C ALA A 72 2.39 16.53 2.52
N ARG A 73 3.38 16.86 1.69
CA ARG A 73 3.14 17.33 0.31
C ARG A 73 2.50 16.26 -0.57
N LEU A 74 3.01 15.03 -0.54
CA LEU A 74 2.48 13.94 -1.37
C LEU A 74 1.03 13.61 -1.01
N THR A 75 0.71 13.53 0.28
CA THR A 75 -0.66 13.26 0.75
C THR A 75 -1.63 14.39 0.39
N ALA A 76 -1.20 15.65 0.44
CA ALA A 76 -2.00 16.77 -0.01
C ALA A 76 -2.32 16.71 -1.51
N MET A 77 -1.39 16.19 -2.32
CA MET A 77 -1.58 16.05 -3.77
C MET A 77 -2.43 14.84 -4.17
N CYS A 78 -2.32 13.71 -3.46
CA CYS A 78 -3.02 12.48 -3.83
C CYS A 78 -4.30 12.20 -3.02
N GLY A 79 -4.52 12.94 -1.93
CA GLY A 79 -5.69 12.80 -1.07
C GLY A 79 -5.60 11.69 -0.02
N ALA A 80 -4.45 11.00 0.09
CA ALA A 80 -4.28 9.93 1.07
C ALA A 80 -4.20 10.48 2.51
N SER A 81 -4.86 9.81 3.44
CA SER A 81 -4.85 10.21 4.86
C SER A 81 -3.72 9.53 5.64
N ILE A 82 -3.11 10.27 6.57
CA ILE A 82 -2.14 9.75 7.53
C ILE A 82 -2.85 9.54 8.87
N PRO A 83 -2.81 8.34 9.48
CA PRO A 83 -3.36 8.11 10.79
C PRO A 83 -2.86 9.14 11.81
N PRO A 84 -3.74 9.73 12.65
CA PRO A 84 -3.39 10.83 13.55
C PRO A 84 -2.17 10.52 14.44
N LYS A 85 -2.07 9.28 14.93
CA LYS A 85 -0.93 8.83 15.74
C LYS A 85 0.38 8.84 14.94
N LEU A 86 0.37 8.31 13.71
CA LEU A 86 1.55 8.32 12.85
C LEU A 86 1.96 9.76 12.51
N TYR A 87 0.99 10.62 12.20
CA TYR A 87 1.25 12.03 11.92
C TYR A 87 1.91 12.75 13.11
N ALA A 88 1.36 12.59 14.32
CA ALA A 88 1.90 13.20 15.53
C ALA A 88 3.34 12.74 15.80
N GLU A 89 3.61 11.44 15.67
CA GLU A 89 4.95 10.88 15.86
C GLU A 89 5.96 11.38 14.81
N LEU A 90 5.55 11.50 13.55
CA LEU A 90 6.40 12.06 12.50
C LEU A 90 6.69 13.54 12.72
N HIS A 91 5.66 14.31 13.09
CA HIS A 91 5.77 15.74 13.35
C HIS A 91 6.71 16.00 14.55
N ALA A 92 6.60 15.21 15.62
CA ALA A 92 7.48 15.32 16.79
C ALA A 92 8.96 15.02 16.50
N ARG A 93 9.26 14.37 15.37
CA ARG A 93 10.62 14.02 14.92
C ARG A 93 11.04 14.80 13.67
N ALA A 94 10.28 15.81 13.25
CA ALA A 94 10.45 16.44 11.94
C ALA A 94 11.87 17.01 11.71
N ASP A 95 12.56 17.42 12.79
CA ASP A 95 13.93 17.93 12.80
C ASP A 95 15.02 16.85 12.91
N GLN A 96 14.64 15.58 12.99
CA GLN A 96 15.52 14.42 13.14
C GLN A 96 15.34 13.43 11.98
N PRO A 97 16.01 13.66 10.83
CA PRO A 97 15.80 12.87 9.61
C PRO A 97 15.96 11.36 9.79
N ASP A 98 16.95 10.95 10.59
CA ASP A 98 17.18 9.52 10.87
C ASP A 98 16.04 8.91 11.68
N ALA A 99 15.55 9.62 12.70
CA ALA A 99 14.42 9.16 13.52
C ALA A 99 13.11 9.07 12.70
N VAL A 100 12.88 10.01 11.77
CA VAL A 100 11.74 9.94 10.82
C VAL A 100 11.85 8.71 9.92
N LYS A 101 13.05 8.47 9.38
CA LYS A 101 13.30 7.32 8.51
C LYS A 101 13.13 5.99 9.24
N GLU A 102 13.64 5.89 10.46
CA GLU A 102 13.47 4.69 11.30
C GLU A 102 12.00 4.40 11.60
N LEU A 103 11.23 5.42 11.98
CA LEU A 103 9.79 5.31 12.20
C LEU A 103 9.07 4.90 10.91
N GLY A 104 9.37 5.56 9.78
CA GLY A 104 8.73 5.28 8.50
C GLY A 104 9.04 3.89 7.95
N VAL A 105 10.27 3.39 8.12
CA VAL A 105 10.64 2.01 7.77
C VAL A 105 9.91 1.01 8.67
N SER A 106 9.88 1.26 9.98
CA SER A 106 9.19 0.38 10.94
C SER A 106 7.70 0.30 10.65
N TYR A 107 7.06 1.45 10.41
CA TYR A 107 5.66 1.52 10.05
C TYR A 107 5.35 0.78 8.76
N ALA A 108 6.10 1.05 7.68
CA ALA A 108 5.91 0.39 6.40
C ALA A 108 6.14 -1.13 6.49
N THR A 109 7.06 -1.57 7.35
CA THR A 109 7.29 -3.01 7.62
C THR A 109 6.07 -3.66 8.24
N LEU A 110 5.53 -3.08 9.33
CA LEU A 110 4.31 -3.59 9.98
C LEU A 110 3.11 -3.56 9.03
N GLN A 111 2.99 -2.48 8.25
CA GLN A 111 1.95 -2.34 7.24
C GLN A 111 2.01 -3.46 6.21
N CYS A 112 3.19 -3.75 5.65
CA CYS A 112 3.40 -4.81 4.67
C CYS A 112 3.19 -6.20 5.28
N GLN A 113 3.63 -6.44 6.51
CA GLN A 113 3.42 -7.70 7.22
C GLN A 113 1.93 -8.00 7.37
N ASP A 114 1.14 -7.05 7.85
CA ASP A 114 -0.31 -7.20 7.99
C ASP A 114 -1.00 -7.41 6.63
N LEU A 115 -0.63 -6.64 5.60
CA LEU A 115 -1.17 -6.81 4.25
C LEU A 115 -0.95 -8.22 3.71
N LEU A 116 0.29 -8.73 3.81
CA LEU A 116 0.65 -10.07 3.34
C LEU A 116 -0.04 -11.16 4.17
N ALA A 117 -0.06 -11.02 5.50
CA ALA A 117 -0.73 -11.97 6.40
C ALA A 117 -2.24 -12.07 6.13
N ARG A 118 -2.88 -10.97 5.74
CA ARG A 118 -4.30 -10.91 5.37
C ARG A 118 -4.58 -11.23 3.90
N GLY A 119 -3.57 -11.70 3.16
CA GLY A 119 -3.75 -12.27 1.82
C GLY A 119 -3.63 -11.27 0.65
N ALA A 120 -2.99 -10.12 0.85
CA ALA A 120 -2.59 -9.29 -0.29
C ALA A 120 -1.67 -10.09 -1.23
N PRO A 121 -1.82 -9.97 -2.57
CA PRO A 121 -1.11 -10.83 -3.53
C PRO A 121 0.39 -10.51 -3.68
N GLY A 122 0.86 -9.44 -3.03
CA GLY A 122 2.22 -8.90 -3.13
C GLY A 122 2.22 -7.44 -2.72
N ILE A 123 3.39 -6.78 -2.73
CA ILE A 123 3.53 -5.35 -2.41
C ILE A 123 4.19 -4.63 -3.59
N HIS A 124 3.66 -3.47 -3.97
CA HIS A 124 4.33 -2.54 -4.91
C HIS A 124 4.95 -1.38 -4.13
N PHE A 125 6.26 -1.17 -4.25
CA PHE A 125 6.94 -0.09 -3.53
C PHE A 125 7.15 1.16 -4.38
N TYR A 126 6.72 2.30 -3.87
CA TYR A 126 7.12 3.62 -4.38
C TYR A 126 8.48 4.00 -3.77
N THR A 127 9.55 3.89 -4.56
CA THR A 127 10.93 4.11 -4.09
C THR A 127 11.37 5.56 -4.19
N LEU A 128 10.74 6.36 -5.05
CA LEU A 128 11.16 7.73 -5.38
C LEU A 128 12.65 7.82 -5.75
N ASN A 129 13.14 6.83 -6.51
CA ASN A 129 14.56 6.66 -6.88
C ASN A 129 15.53 6.48 -5.70
N LYS A 130 15.03 6.13 -4.51
CA LYS A 130 15.82 5.84 -3.30
C LYS A 130 15.58 4.40 -2.84
N SER A 131 16.66 3.63 -2.74
CA SER A 131 16.59 2.21 -2.34
C SER A 131 16.71 1.91 -0.84
N PRO A 132 17.39 2.70 0.03
CA PRO A 132 17.70 2.24 1.39
C PRO A 132 16.48 1.88 2.24
N ALA A 133 15.43 2.71 2.24
CA ALA A 133 14.24 2.47 3.05
C ALA A 133 13.46 1.24 2.58
N THR A 134 13.21 1.12 1.27
CA THR A 134 12.55 -0.06 0.68
C THR A 134 13.36 -1.34 0.93
N ARG A 135 14.69 -1.29 0.80
CA ARG A 135 15.55 -2.45 1.08
C ARG A 135 15.47 -2.89 2.55
N ALA A 136 15.41 -1.96 3.49
CA ALA A 136 15.24 -2.28 4.90
C ALA A 136 13.90 -3.00 5.15
N VAL A 137 12.80 -2.49 4.59
CA VAL A 137 11.47 -3.14 4.68
C VAL A 137 11.50 -4.56 4.11
N VAL A 138 12.00 -4.71 2.88
CA VAL A 138 12.07 -6.03 2.22
C VAL A 138 12.96 -7.01 3.01
N SER A 139 14.09 -6.55 3.54
CA SER A 139 14.99 -7.41 4.33
C SER A 139 14.29 -7.90 5.61
N ALA A 140 13.53 -7.03 6.28
CA ALA A 140 12.75 -7.40 7.46
C ALA A 140 11.64 -8.42 7.12
N LEU A 141 10.96 -8.25 5.99
CA LEU A 141 9.94 -9.19 5.51
C LEU A 141 10.55 -10.57 5.19
N LEU A 142 11.68 -10.61 4.48
CA LEU A 142 12.36 -11.87 4.15
C LEU A 142 12.87 -12.59 5.40
N ALA A 143 13.41 -11.84 6.38
CA ALA A 143 13.84 -12.41 7.65
C ALA A 143 12.67 -13.04 8.42
N HIS A 144 11.47 -12.46 8.35
CA HIS A 144 10.27 -13.04 8.94
C HIS A 144 9.83 -14.33 8.22
N SER A 145 9.90 -14.34 6.88
CA SER A 145 9.51 -15.51 6.06
C SER A 145 10.49 -16.68 6.13
N ALA A 146 11.78 -16.43 6.44
CA ALA A 146 12.82 -17.47 6.50
C ALA A 146 12.49 -18.60 7.50
N TRP A 147 11.60 -18.34 8.46
CA TRP A 147 11.20 -19.28 9.49
C TRP A 147 9.80 -19.86 9.28
N GLN A 148 9.11 -19.49 8.20
CA GLN A 148 7.81 -20.05 7.87
C GLN A 148 7.96 -21.31 7.00
N PRO A 149 7.18 -22.37 7.27
CA PRO A 149 7.17 -23.55 6.39
C PRO A 149 6.73 -23.13 4.99
N MET A 150 7.46 -23.58 3.96
CA MET A 150 7.12 -23.27 2.57
C MET A 150 5.67 -23.69 2.29
N PRO A 151 4.85 -22.83 1.64
CA PRO A 151 3.51 -23.23 1.25
C PRO A 151 3.59 -24.48 0.37
N GLN A 152 2.81 -25.51 0.70
CA GLN A 152 2.68 -26.69 -0.16
C GLN A 152 2.06 -26.23 -1.48
N THR A 153 2.88 -26.07 -2.51
CA THR A 153 2.40 -25.90 -3.89
C THR A 153 1.65 -27.17 -4.26
N LYS A 154 0.31 -27.11 -4.28
CA LYS A 154 -0.51 -28.15 -4.88
C LYS A 154 -0.22 -28.12 -6.39
N PHE A 155 0.69 -28.96 -6.85
CA PHE A 155 0.76 -29.33 -8.25
C PHE A 155 -0.53 -30.08 -8.59
N HIS A 156 -1.48 -29.40 -9.20
CA HIS A 156 -2.50 -30.08 -9.99
C HIS A 156 -1.84 -30.46 -11.31
N ALA A 157 -1.44 -31.73 -11.40
CA ALA A 157 -1.13 -32.35 -12.68
C ALA A 157 -2.40 -32.28 -13.55
N LEU A 158 -2.27 -31.64 -14.71
CA LEU A 158 -3.20 -31.79 -15.82
C LEU A 158 -2.94 -33.12 -16.52
#